data_AF-A0A3M7C913-F1
#
_entry.id   AF-A0A3M7C913-F1
#
_cell.length_a   1.000
_cell.length_b   1.000
_cell.length_c   1.000
_cell.angle_alpha   90.00
_cell.angle_beta   90.00
_cell.angle_gamma   90.00
#
_symmetry.space_group_name_H-M   'P 1'
#
loop_
_entity.id
_entity.type
_entity.pdbx_description
1 polymer ?
#
loop_
_entity_poly.entity_id
_entity_poly.type
_entity_poly.pdbx_seq_one_letter_code
_entity_poly.pdbx_strand_id
1 'polypeptide(L)'
;MADSGDEYDEDDVVAPGRGGKSMASRPKERGQARWEESVNRNWELQEAPDGSIEGVLGGLEEADKRKRLLKDTTPLQRGIIRHTLLVLDLSTAMNEKDLRPTRHLLTINYTIMFVREFFEQNPISQLGILGMREGLAIRVSDMSGNPNDHINALKQLRGTEPKGNPSLQNALDMARAALYHTPSHGTREVVIILGALLTSDPGDIHSTIKACIKDRIRVRIIGLAAQMHICAEICRKTNNNSSDYYNVAVDEVDYRQQLMEITTPPVLRATDEAAQKASQAALLMMGFPSRMKMEEKPTLCACHGELTRGGYLCSRCKAKVCGLPATCPGCDLTLILSTHLARSYHHLFPLQNWAEVSWDRARKKDC
;
A
#
# COMPACT_ATOMS: atom_id res chain seq x y z
N MET A 1 60.18 42.07 17.72
CA MET A 1 61.56 42.47 17.38
C MET A 1 61.78 41.95 15.97
N ALA A 2 61.61 42.83 14.99
CA ALA A 2 62.72 43.50 14.29
C ALA A 2 63.44 42.50 13.35
N ASP A 3 63.77 42.78 12.10
CA ASP A 3 63.56 43.87 11.16
C ASP A 3 64.27 43.42 9.86
N SER A 4 63.76 43.84 8.70
CA SER A 4 64.49 44.28 7.49
C SER A 4 65.56 43.45 6.73
N GLY A 5 65.56 43.68 5.41
CA GLY A 5 66.71 43.57 4.49
C GLY A 5 66.40 42.69 3.27
N ASP A 6 65.70 43.15 2.23
CA ASP A 6 66.16 43.99 1.10
C ASP A 6 67.42 43.48 0.41
N GLU A 7 67.27 43.02 -0.84
CA GLU A 7 68.30 43.20 -1.86
C GLU A 7 67.66 43.45 -3.24
N TYR A 8 68.15 44.54 -3.81
CA TYR A 8 67.74 45.27 -5.01
C TYR A 8 68.18 44.57 -6.29
N ASP A 9 67.44 44.79 -7.38
CA ASP A 9 68.04 45.15 -8.67
C ASP A 9 67.03 46.02 -9.45
N GLU A 10 67.38 47.30 -9.57
CA GLU A 10 66.75 48.32 -10.40
C GLU A 10 67.48 48.42 -11.75
N ASP A 11 66.87 49.20 -12.65
CA ASP A 11 67.40 49.76 -13.90
C ASP A 11 67.26 48.94 -15.19
N ASP A 12 66.81 49.48 -16.32
CA ASP A 12 66.04 50.70 -16.65
C ASP A 12 65.87 50.64 -18.18
N VAL A 13 64.67 50.88 -18.74
CA VAL A 13 64.50 51.78 -19.92
C VAL A 13 63.02 51.94 -20.30
N VAL A 14 62.57 53.19 -20.20
CA VAL A 14 61.29 53.72 -20.66
C VAL A 14 61.38 54.20 -22.11
N ALA A 15 60.33 53.98 -22.91
CA ALA A 15 60.04 54.76 -24.11
C ALA A 15 58.59 55.31 -24.04
N PRO A 16 58.34 56.61 -24.26
CA PRO A 16 57.02 57.22 -24.10
C PRO A 16 56.24 57.29 -25.41
N GLY A 17 54.95 56.97 -25.37
CA GLY A 17 54.02 57.14 -26.47
C GLY A 17 52.66 57.66 -25.99
N ARG A 18 52.45 58.98 -26.09
CA ARG A 18 51.19 59.68 -25.79
C ARG A 18 50.06 59.25 -26.73
N GLY A 19 48.86 59.07 -26.19
CA GLY A 19 47.64 59.00 -26.98
C GLY A 19 46.42 58.58 -26.18
N GLY A 20 45.85 59.51 -25.42
CA GLY A 20 44.60 59.28 -24.70
C GLY A 20 43.44 59.01 -25.67
N LYS A 21 42.71 57.92 -25.44
CA LYS A 21 41.31 57.77 -25.82
C LYS A 21 40.55 57.05 -24.70
N SER A 22 39.45 57.68 -24.32
CA SER A 22 38.49 57.34 -23.28
C SER A 22 38.12 55.85 -23.21
N MET A 23 38.28 55.24 -22.03
CA MET A 23 37.55 54.01 -21.70
C MET A 23 36.07 54.35 -21.55
N ALA A 24 35.26 53.97 -22.54
CA ALA A 24 33.83 53.83 -22.34
C ALA A 24 33.62 52.67 -21.36
N SER A 25 33.11 52.99 -20.17
CA SER A 25 32.66 51.99 -19.20
C SER A 25 31.52 51.18 -19.82
N ARG A 26 31.80 49.95 -20.28
CA ARG A 26 30.72 48.97 -20.48
C ARG A 26 30.03 48.79 -19.13
N PRO A 27 28.69 48.82 -19.05
CA PRO A 27 28.01 48.40 -17.84
C PRO A 27 28.46 46.97 -17.58
N LYS A 28 29.02 46.72 -16.39
CA LYS A 28 29.26 45.37 -15.91
C LYS A 28 27.88 44.74 -15.78
N GLU A 29 27.46 43.94 -16.76
CA GLU A 29 26.33 43.02 -16.56
C GLU A 29 26.61 42.32 -15.24
N ARG A 30 25.63 42.37 -14.32
CA ARG A 30 25.69 41.61 -13.08
C ARG A 30 25.90 40.17 -13.53
N GLY A 31 27.11 39.64 -13.31
CA GLY A 31 27.41 38.25 -13.62
C GLY A 31 26.35 37.42 -12.91
N GLN A 32 25.51 36.74 -13.69
CA GLN A 32 24.43 35.93 -13.15
C GLN A 32 25.03 35.00 -12.11
N ALA A 33 24.47 35.03 -10.91
CA ALA A 33 24.94 34.13 -9.87
C ALA A 33 24.69 32.69 -10.34
N ARG A 34 25.56 31.74 -10.00
CA ARG A 34 25.41 30.33 -10.45
C ARG A 34 24.05 29.70 -10.11
N TRP A 35 23.34 30.24 -9.11
CA TRP A 35 21.96 29.82 -8.80
C TRP A 35 20.92 30.42 -9.77
N GLU A 36 21.13 31.63 -10.31
CA GLU A 36 20.28 32.24 -11.35
C GLU A 36 20.37 31.45 -12.66
N GLU A 37 21.55 30.92 -12.99
CA GLU A 37 21.77 30.03 -14.15
C GLU A 37 21.00 28.70 -13.99
N SER A 38 20.95 28.14 -12.77
CA SER A 38 20.17 26.92 -12.49
C SER A 38 18.66 27.12 -12.48
N VAL A 39 18.19 28.32 -12.08
CA VAL A 39 16.78 28.69 -12.17
C VAL A 39 16.36 28.81 -13.63
N ASN A 40 17.26 29.30 -14.50
CA ASN A 40 16.97 29.45 -15.92
C ASN A 40 16.96 28.14 -16.72
N ARG A 41 17.73 27.13 -16.29
CA ARG A 41 17.83 25.84 -16.98
C ARG A 41 16.67 24.88 -16.71
N ASN A 42 16.02 24.99 -15.55
CA ASN A 42 15.00 24.02 -15.14
C ASN A 42 13.67 24.16 -15.90
N TRP A 43 13.46 25.26 -16.62
CA TRP A 43 12.30 25.50 -17.49
C TRP A 43 12.60 25.36 -18.98
N GLU A 44 13.83 25.04 -19.37
CA GLU A 44 14.17 24.61 -20.74
C GLU A 44 13.70 23.15 -20.93
N LEU A 45 12.39 22.95 -20.90
CA LEU A 45 11.77 21.71 -21.36
C LEU A 45 12.14 21.53 -22.82
N GLN A 46 12.71 20.38 -23.19
CA GLN A 46 13.02 20.08 -24.58
C GLN A 46 11.75 20.14 -25.42
N GLU A 47 11.66 21.17 -26.26
CA GLU A 47 10.60 21.31 -27.24
C GLU A 47 10.68 20.18 -28.25
N ALA A 48 9.53 19.64 -28.62
CA ALA A 48 9.43 18.66 -29.69
C ALA A 48 9.84 19.28 -31.05
N PRO A 49 10.09 18.49 -32.10
CA PRO A 49 10.48 19.00 -33.42
C PRO A 49 9.50 20.00 -34.06
N ASP A 50 8.26 20.05 -33.57
CA ASP A 50 7.17 20.96 -33.92
C ASP A 50 7.08 22.20 -33.00
N GLY A 51 7.99 22.35 -32.04
CA GLY A 51 8.02 23.46 -31.07
C GLY A 51 7.01 23.33 -29.93
N SER A 52 6.26 22.22 -29.84
CA SER A 52 5.29 21.98 -28.78
C SER A 52 5.90 21.17 -27.63
N ILE A 53 5.68 21.62 -26.39
CA ILE A 53 6.13 20.91 -25.18
C ILE A 53 5.12 19.79 -24.81
N GLU A 54 3.87 19.93 -25.27
CA GLU A 54 2.76 19.03 -24.94
C GLU A 54 2.95 17.62 -25.53
N GLY A 55 3.58 17.48 -26.70
CA GLY A 55 3.77 16.18 -27.36
C GLY A 55 4.74 15.24 -26.64
N VAL A 56 5.85 15.77 -26.11
CA VAL A 56 6.89 14.97 -25.43
C VAL A 56 6.45 14.57 -24.02
N LEU A 57 5.87 15.50 -23.26
CA LEU A 57 5.33 15.21 -21.92
C LEU A 57 4.09 14.31 -22.01
N GLY A 58 3.21 14.56 -22.98
CA GLY A 58 2.03 13.72 -23.22
C GLY A 58 2.40 12.27 -23.49
N GLY A 59 3.42 12.02 -24.34
CA GLY A 59 3.88 10.66 -24.64
C GLY A 59 4.47 9.91 -23.44
N LEU A 60 5.25 10.60 -22.59
CA LEU A 60 5.81 10.02 -21.36
C LEU A 60 4.73 9.71 -20.32
N GLU A 61 3.82 10.66 -20.08
CA GLU A 61 2.69 10.43 -19.17
C GLU A 61 1.79 9.31 -19.65
N GLU A 62 1.52 9.24 -20.96
CA GLU A 62 0.68 8.20 -21.52
C GLU A 62 1.37 6.84 -21.44
N ALA A 63 2.68 6.77 -21.67
CA ALA A 63 3.48 5.56 -21.47
C ALA A 63 3.46 5.08 -20.00
N ASP A 64 3.55 5.99 -19.03
CA ASP A 64 3.46 5.65 -17.61
C ASP A 64 2.04 5.25 -17.20
N LYS A 65 1.00 5.94 -17.70
CA LYS A 65 -0.40 5.51 -17.54
C LYS A 65 -0.62 4.11 -18.12
N ARG A 66 0.00 3.79 -19.26
CA ARG A 66 -0.06 2.46 -19.91
C ARG A 66 0.68 1.38 -19.12
N LYS A 67 1.89 1.66 -18.61
CA LYS A 67 2.63 0.74 -17.72
C LYS A 67 1.82 0.42 -16.46
N ARG A 68 1.07 1.39 -15.93
CA ARG A 68 0.17 1.17 -14.78
C ARG A 68 -1.06 0.30 -15.13
N LEU A 69 -1.48 0.24 -16.40
CA LEU A 69 -2.60 -0.58 -16.88
C LEU A 69 -2.19 -2.02 -17.25
N LEU A 70 -0.91 -2.24 -17.55
CA LEU A 70 -0.35 -3.56 -17.83
C LEU A 70 -0.44 -4.43 -16.57
N LYS A 71 -1.39 -5.36 -16.57
CA LYS A 71 -1.54 -6.34 -15.50
C LYS A 71 -0.63 -7.53 -15.77
N ASP A 72 -0.09 -8.11 -14.71
CA ASP A 72 0.54 -9.42 -14.77
C ASP A 72 -0.54 -10.48 -15.04
N THR A 73 -0.46 -11.09 -16.21
CA THR A 73 -1.41 -12.10 -16.69
C THR A 73 -0.91 -13.52 -16.49
N THR A 74 0.20 -13.70 -15.74
CA THR A 74 0.71 -15.04 -15.45
C THR A 74 -0.27 -15.79 -14.53
N PRO A 75 -0.76 -16.98 -14.95
CA PRO A 75 -1.61 -17.80 -14.09
C PRO A 75 -0.72 -18.44 -13.02
N LEU A 76 -0.87 -17.96 -11.79
CA LEU A 76 -0.10 -18.40 -10.62
C LEU A 76 -1.05 -18.98 -9.57
N GLN A 77 -0.57 -19.96 -8.80
CA GLN A 77 -1.33 -20.44 -7.64
C GLN A 77 -1.37 -19.33 -6.59
N ARG A 78 -2.58 -18.93 -6.20
CA ARG A 78 -2.82 -17.85 -5.23
C ARG A 78 -3.58 -18.35 -4.01
N GLY A 79 -3.31 -17.76 -2.86
CA GLY A 79 -4.06 -18.03 -1.62
C GLY A 79 -5.37 -17.25 -1.59
N ILE A 80 -6.48 -17.87 -2.00
CA ILE A 80 -7.79 -17.18 -2.14
C ILE A 80 -8.43 -16.88 -0.78
N ILE A 81 -8.25 -17.77 0.20
CA ILE A 81 -8.74 -17.56 1.57
C ILE A 81 -7.65 -16.80 2.32
N ARG A 82 -7.93 -15.53 2.65
CA ARG A 82 -6.98 -14.63 3.28
C ARG A 82 -7.48 -14.17 4.64
N HIS A 83 -6.58 -14.12 5.60
CA HIS A 83 -6.78 -13.47 6.90
C HIS A 83 -5.82 -12.29 6.95
N THR A 84 -6.35 -11.10 6.63
CA THR A 84 -5.56 -9.89 6.49
C THR A 84 -5.79 -8.97 7.69
N LEU A 85 -4.71 -8.54 8.32
CA LEU A 85 -4.74 -7.48 9.33
C LEU A 85 -4.14 -6.20 8.75
N LEU A 86 -4.91 -5.12 8.76
CA LEU A 86 -4.45 -3.80 8.39
C LEU A 86 -4.08 -3.01 9.65
N VAL A 87 -2.83 -2.61 9.76
CA VAL A 87 -2.31 -1.78 10.86
C VAL A 87 -2.14 -0.36 10.35
N LEU A 88 -2.86 0.58 10.97
CA LEU A 88 -2.80 1.99 10.65
C LEU A 88 -1.90 2.73 11.64
N ASP A 89 -0.96 3.52 11.14
CA ASP A 89 -0.28 4.52 11.95
C ASP A 89 -1.26 5.64 12.37
N LEU A 90 -1.35 5.90 13.67
CA LEU A 90 -2.14 6.97 14.30
C LEU A 90 -1.26 7.83 15.22
N SER A 91 0.03 7.93 14.89
CA SER A 91 1.01 8.77 15.57
C SER A 91 0.94 10.25 15.13
N THR A 92 1.67 11.12 15.83
CA THR A 92 1.76 12.55 15.49
C THR A 92 2.25 12.82 14.07
N ALA A 93 3.08 11.94 13.50
CA ALA A 93 3.58 12.06 12.12
C ALA A 93 2.45 12.04 11.07
N MET A 94 1.27 11.49 11.42
CA MET A 94 0.12 11.43 10.53
C MET A 94 -0.66 12.75 10.45
N ASN A 95 -0.36 13.73 11.31
CA ASN A 95 -0.91 15.08 11.22
C ASN A 95 -0.21 15.97 10.19
N GLU A 96 0.92 15.52 9.64
CA GLU A 96 1.62 16.26 8.59
C GLU A 96 0.76 16.43 7.33
N LYS A 97 0.93 17.58 6.68
CA LYS A 97 0.17 18.00 5.48
C LYS A 97 0.91 17.71 4.18
N ASP A 98 1.62 16.59 4.17
CA ASP A 98 2.32 16.09 2.99
C ASP A 98 1.31 15.59 1.94
N LEU A 99 0.35 14.78 2.39
CA LEU A 99 -0.82 14.37 1.63
C LEU A 99 -2.04 15.18 2.09
N ARG A 100 -2.91 15.61 1.17
CA ARG A 100 -3.99 16.55 1.51
C ARG A 100 -5.28 15.83 1.97
N PRO A 101 -5.98 16.34 3.01
CA PRO A 101 -5.63 17.48 3.86
C PRO A 101 -4.57 17.18 4.93
N THR A 102 -4.53 15.96 5.45
CA THR A 102 -3.47 15.40 6.29
C THR A 102 -3.29 13.93 5.94
N ARG A 103 -2.10 13.36 6.21
CA ARG A 103 -1.83 11.92 5.98
C ARG A 103 -2.89 11.03 6.66
N HIS A 104 -3.30 11.37 7.88
CA HIS A 104 -4.34 10.65 8.63
C HIS A 104 -5.68 10.60 7.90
N LEU A 105 -6.23 11.78 7.55
CA LEU A 105 -7.55 11.86 6.94
C LEU A 105 -7.58 11.19 5.56
N LEU A 106 -6.52 11.36 4.77
CA LEU A 106 -6.41 10.69 3.48
C LEU A 106 -6.31 9.16 3.65
N THR A 107 -5.48 8.69 4.58
CA THR A 107 -5.31 7.26 4.88
C THR A 107 -6.63 6.62 5.28
N ILE A 108 -7.44 7.25 6.12
CA ILE A 108 -8.77 6.72 6.48
C ILE A 108 -9.68 6.62 5.25
N ASN A 109 -9.73 7.67 4.42
CA ASN A 109 -10.58 7.67 3.22
C ASN A 109 -10.17 6.56 2.24
N TYR A 110 -8.88 6.43 1.98
CA TYR A 110 -8.35 5.37 1.11
C TYR A 110 -8.55 4.00 1.71
N THR A 111 -8.43 3.86 3.04
CA THR A 111 -8.72 2.59 3.73
C THR A 111 -10.20 2.21 3.59
N ILE A 112 -11.13 3.15 3.69
CA ILE A 112 -12.57 2.88 3.45
C ILE A 112 -12.81 2.41 2.02
N MET A 113 -12.15 3.03 1.03
CA MET A 113 -12.23 2.58 -0.36
C MET A 113 -11.62 1.18 -0.54
N PHE A 114 -10.46 0.94 0.06
CA PHE A 114 -9.77 -0.34 0.05
C PHE A 114 -10.64 -1.44 0.66
N VAL A 115 -11.29 -1.21 1.81
CA VAL A 115 -12.19 -2.21 2.43
C VAL A 115 -13.29 -2.63 1.47
N ARG A 116 -13.91 -1.67 0.76
CA ARG A 116 -14.96 -1.96 -0.22
C ARG A 116 -14.43 -2.79 -1.38
N GLU A 117 -13.32 -2.37 -1.97
CA GLU A 117 -12.71 -3.09 -3.09
C GLU A 117 -12.19 -4.47 -2.68
N PHE A 118 -11.58 -4.57 -1.49
CA PHE A 118 -11.04 -5.81 -0.94
C PHE A 118 -12.12 -6.87 -0.81
N PHE A 119 -13.28 -6.53 -0.22
CA PHE A 119 -14.39 -7.48 -0.07
C PHE A 119 -15.17 -7.73 -1.37
N GLU A 120 -15.11 -6.81 -2.34
CA GLU A 120 -15.70 -7.04 -3.66
C GLU A 120 -14.89 -8.10 -4.44
N GLN A 121 -13.57 -7.97 -4.44
CA GLN A 121 -12.66 -8.91 -5.12
C GLN A 121 -12.45 -10.21 -4.32
N ASN A 122 -12.40 -10.13 -2.99
CA ASN A 122 -12.10 -11.23 -2.08
C ASN A 122 -13.24 -11.46 -1.06
N PRO A 123 -14.44 -11.88 -1.51
CA PRO A 123 -15.57 -12.01 -0.62
C PRO A 123 -15.33 -13.03 0.50
N ILE A 124 -14.58 -14.11 0.27
CA ILE A 124 -14.34 -15.16 1.27
C ILE A 124 -13.20 -14.86 2.24
N SER A 125 -12.55 -13.71 2.11
CA SER A 125 -11.46 -13.30 3.00
C SER A 125 -12.00 -12.62 4.25
N GLN A 126 -11.17 -12.56 5.29
CA GLN A 126 -11.45 -11.81 6.51
C GLN A 126 -10.46 -10.67 6.64
N LEU A 127 -10.96 -9.53 7.13
CA LEU A 127 -10.15 -8.35 7.42
C LEU A 127 -10.29 -8.02 8.91
N GLY A 128 -9.20 -7.56 9.52
CA GLY A 128 -9.24 -6.86 10.81
C GLY A 128 -8.40 -5.60 10.76
N ILE A 129 -8.68 -4.63 11.62
CA ILE A 129 -8.02 -3.33 11.62
C ILE A 129 -7.44 -3.04 13.00
N LEU A 130 -6.14 -2.76 13.03
CA LEU A 130 -5.40 -2.31 14.19
C LEU A 130 -4.92 -0.88 13.98
N GLY A 131 -4.66 -0.16 15.06
CA GLY A 131 -4.07 1.16 15.05
C GLY A 131 -2.83 1.22 15.94
N MET A 132 -1.87 2.08 15.62
CA MET A 132 -0.70 2.37 16.46
C MET A 132 -0.81 3.79 16.97
N ARG A 133 -1.07 3.96 18.28
CA ARG A 133 -1.29 5.27 18.90
C ARG A 133 -0.64 5.30 20.28
N GLU A 134 0.05 6.39 20.61
CA GLU A 134 0.64 6.59 21.95
C GLU A 134 1.58 5.46 22.42
N GLY A 135 2.32 4.84 21.49
CA GLY A 135 3.24 3.73 21.78
C GLY A 135 2.53 2.38 22.00
N LEU A 136 1.21 2.32 21.80
CA LEU A 136 0.38 1.13 21.99
C LEU A 136 -0.25 0.68 20.67
N ALA A 137 -0.53 -0.62 20.59
CA ALA A 137 -1.40 -1.17 19.57
C ALA A 137 -2.83 -1.18 20.07
N ILE A 138 -3.74 -0.58 19.30
CA ILE A 138 -5.17 -0.53 19.58
C ILE A 138 -5.93 -1.38 18.57
N ARG A 139 -6.96 -2.08 19.03
CA ARG A 139 -7.85 -2.85 18.16
C ARG A 139 -9.00 -1.96 17.70
N VAL A 140 -9.03 -1.63 16.40
CA VAL A 140 -10.04 -0.74 15.81
C VAL A 140 -11.24 -1.55 15.32
N SER A 141 -10.99 -2.67 14.64
CA SER A 141 -12.03 -3.58 14.19
C SER A 141 -11.54 -5.03 14.29
N ASP A 142 -12.41 -5.89 14.80
CA ASP A 142 -12.16 -7.32 14.93
C ASP A 142 -12.13 -8.03 13.58
N MET A 143 -11.50 -9.21 13.54
CA MET A 143 -11.44 -10.03 12.32
C MET A 143 -12.85 -10.44 11.89
N SER A 144 -13.33 -9.89 10.77
CA SER A 144 -14.68 -10.14 10.28
C SER A 144 -14.73 -10.11 8.76
N GLY A 145 -15.75 -10.77 8.20
CA GLY A 145 -16.05 -10.77 6.76
C GLY A 145 -17.03 -9.68 6.32
N ASN A 146 -17.49 -8.82 7.24
CA ASN A 146 -18.52 -7.81 6.96
C ASN A 146 -17.88 -6.44 6.73
N PRO A 147 -17.99 -5.86 5.51
CA PRO A 147 -17.39 -4.56 5.20
C PRO A 147 -17.90 -3.42 6.08
N ASN A 148 -19.17 -3.47 6.49
CA ASN A 148 -19.80 -2.35 7.19
C ASN A 148 -19.21 -2.15 8.60
N ASP A 149 -18.81 -3.22 9.26
CA ASP A 149 -18.25 -3.16 10.62
C ASP A 149 -16.91 -2.41 10.58
N HIS A 150 -16.07 -2.72 9.58
CA HIS A 150 -14.81 -2.03 9.30
C HIS A 150 -15.02 -0.57 8.92
N ILE A 151 -15.95 -0.29 8.00
CA ILE A 151 -16.24 1.07 7.53
C ILE A 151 -16.75 1.95 8.67
N ASN A 152 -17.62 1.41 9.53
CA ASN A 152 -18.15 2.14 10.68
C ASN A 152 -17.05 2.44 11.71
N ALA A 153 -16.18 1.47 12.00
CA ALA A 153 -15.02 1.68 12.87
C ALA A 153 -14.07 2.75 12.32
N LEU A 154 -13.79 2.74 11.01
CA LEU A 154 -12.95 3.75 10.35
C LEU A 154 -13.59 5.15 10.35
N LYS A 155 -14.91 5.25 10.19
CA LYS A 155 -15.63 6.54 10.29
C LYS A 155 -15.54 7.13 11.69
N GLN A 156 -15.61 6.29 12.73
CA GLN A 156 -15.40 6.73 14.12
C GLN A 156 -13.95 7.19 14.33
N LEU A 157 -12.99 6.46 13.76
CA LEU A 157 -11.57 6.80 13.85
C LEU A 157 -11.24 8.17 13.25
N ARG A 158 -12.00 8.63 12.24
CA ARG A 158 -11.83 9.95 11.61
C ARG A 158 -11.95 11.12 12.59
N GLY A 159 -12.72 10.95 13.67
CA GLY A 159 -12.87 11.96 14.72
C GLY A 159 -11.76 11.91 15.78
N THR A 160 -10.87 10.92 15.73
CA THR A 160 -9.82 10.72 16.72
C THR A 160 -8.52 11.34 16.23
N GLU A 161 -7.93 12.22 17.04
CA GLU A 161 -6.65 12.84 16.68
C GLU A 161 -5.47 11.85 16.80
N PRO A 162 -4.58 11.78 15.79
CA PRO A 162 -3.33 11.04 15.85
C PRO A 162 -2.40 11.64 16.93
N LYS A 163 -1.92 10.80 17.85
CA LYS A 163 -1.09 11.22 18.99
C LYS A 163 -0.03 10.18 19.36
N GLY A 164 1.05 10.69 19.95
CA GLY A 164 2.23 9.93 20.36
C GLY A 164 2.96 9.26 19.19
N ASN A 165 3.64 8.16 19.49
CA ASN A 165 4.50 7.43 18.56
C ASN A 165 3.87 6.09 18.15
N PRO A 166 4.22 5.50 17.01
CA PRO A 166 3.78 4.16 16.66
C PRO A 166 4.66 3.08 17.31
N SER A 167 4.10 1.90 17.58
CA SER A 167 4.85 0.73 18.06
C SER A 167 4.59 -0.47 17.15
N LEU A 168 5.63 -0.86 16.39
CA LEU A 168 5.58 -2.00 15.48
C LEU A 168 5.55 -3.32 16.25
N GLN A 169 6.31 -3.43 17.35
CA GLN A 169 6.36 -4.65 18.15
C GLN A 169 4.98 -4.99 18.72
N ASN A 170 4.34 -4.04 19.39
CA ASN A 170 3.02 -4.24 19.97
C ASN A 170 1.97 -4.56 18.90
N ALA A 171 2.06 -3.91 17.73
CA ALA A 171 1.15 -4.17 16.62
C ALA A 171 1.34 -5.59 16.05
N LEU A 172 2.58 -6.02 15.86
CA LEU A 172 2.89 -7.37 15.36
C LEU A 172 2.50 -8.45 16.37
N ASP A 173 2.71 -8.24 17.68
CA ASP A 173 2.31 -9.21 18.70
C ASP A 173 0.78 -9.30 18.83
N MET A 174 0.06 -8.18 18.76
CA MET A 174 -1.40 -8.17 18.69
C MET A 174 -1.89 -8.86 17.41
N ALA A 175 -1.22 -8.63 16.28
CA ALA A 175 -1.57 -9.26 15.02
C ALA A 175 -1.35 -10.78 15.06
N ARG A 176 -0.26 -11.24 15.66
CA ARG A 176 0.01 -12.67 15.91
C ARG A 176 -1.07 -13.30 16.77
N ALA A 177 -1.46 -12.65 17.86
CA ALA A 177 -2.52 -13.15 18.74
C ALA A 177 -3.87 -13.27 17.99
N ALA A 178 -4.24 -12.26 17.21
CA ALA A 178 -5.47 -12.28 16.41
C ALA A 178 -5.45 -13.35 15.31
N LEU A 179 -4.29 -13.63 14.71
CA LEU A 179 -4.13 -14.62 13.65
C LEU A 179 -3.87 -16.05 14.18
N TYR A 180 -3.69 -16.24 15.49
CA TYR A 180 -3.30 -17.54 16.06
C TYR A 180 -4.31 -18.66 15.78
N HIS A 181 -5.60 -18.36 15.91
CA HIS A 181 -6.69 -19.32 15.66
C HIS A 181 -7.10 -19.44 14.19
N THR A 182 -6.44 -18.71 13.28
CA THR A 182 -6.76 -18.81 11.85
C THR A 182 -6.34 -20.18 11.31
N PRO A 183 -7.20 -20.83 10.51
CA PRO A 183 -6.87 -22.11 9.90
C PRO A 183 -5.58 -22.07 9.07
N SER A 184 -4.86 -23.18 9.02
CA SER A 184 -3.59 -23.29 8.30
C SER A 184 -3.71 -23.21 6.77
N HIS A 185 -4.91 -23.41 6.22
CA HIS A 185 -5.17 -23.35 4.78
C HIS A 185 -5.36 -21.92 4.25
N GLY A 186 -5.59 -20.95 5.13
CA GLY A 186 -5.65 -19.53 4.77
C GLY A 186 -4.29 -18.87 4.82
N THR A 187 -4.08 -17.83 4.02
CA THR A 187 -2.90 -16.97 4.15
C THR A 187 -3.06 -16.05 5.36
N ARG A 188 -1.96 -15.86 6.09
CA ARG A 188 -1.87 -14.94 7.23
C ARG A 188 -1.08 -13.72 6.80
N GLU A 189 -1.74 -12.58 6.72
CA GLU A 189 -1.19 -11.38 6.10
C GLU A 189 -1.32 -10.19 7.06
N VAL A 190 -0.25 -9.44 7.23
CA VAL A 190 -0.24 -8.18 7.98
C VAL A 190 0.23 -7.08 7.05
N VAL A 191 -0.60 -6.05 6.88
CA VAL A 191 -0.28 -4.86 6.11
C VAL A 191 -0.13 -3.70 7.07
N ILE A 192 1.00 -3.01 7.05
CA ILE A 192 1.25 -1.86 7.92
C ILE A 192 1.37 -0.61 7.05
N ILE A 193 0.54 0.39 7.32
CA ILE A 193 0.69 1.74 6.76
C ILE A 193 1.42 2.57 7.81
N LEU A 194 2.64 2.99 7.49
CA LEU A 194 3.53 3.70 8.41
C LEU A 194 3.86 5.09 7.87
N GLY A 195 3.46 6.13 8.61
CA GLY A 195 3.80 7.51 8.30
C GLY A 195 5.02 8.01 9.05
N ALA A 196 5.22 7.55 10.28
CA ALA A 196 6.39 7.92 11.08
C ALA A 196 7.68 7.26 10.58
N LEU A 197 8.80 7.95 10.78
CA LEU A 197 10.16 7.44 10.52
C LEU A 197 10.83 6.83 11.76
N LEU A 198 10.07 6.70 12.84
CA LEU A 198 10.50 6.13 14.11
C LEU A 198 9.44 5.14 14.60
N THR A 199 9.86 4.21 15.43
CA THR A 199 8.96 3.35 16.20
C THR A 199 9.44 3.29 17.65
N SER A 200 8.49 3.22 18.58
CA SER A 200 8.73 3.18 20.02
C SER A 200 8.30 1.82 20.56
N ASP A 201 9.22 0.86 20.53
CA ASP A 201 8.98 -0.52 20.93
C ASP A 201 9.58 -0.84 22.31
N PRO A 202 8.90 -1.62 23.17
CA PRO A 202 9.36 -1.91 24.53
C PRO A 202 10.55 -2.87 24.61
N GLY A 203 10.78 -3.72 23.61
CA GLY A 203 11.82 -4.74 23.61
C GLY A 203 12.49 -4.94 22.25
N ASP A 204 13.20 -6.07 22.10
CA ASP A 204 13.89 -6.41 20.85
C ASP A 204 12.89 -6.87 19.77
N ILE A 205 12.64 -6.01 18.78
CA ILE A 205 11.79 -6.30 17.63
C ILE A 205 12.29 -7.50 16.81
N HIS A 206 13.59 -7.82 16.80
CA HIS A 206 14.10 -8.97 16.04
C HIS A 206 13.58 -10.30 16.60
N SER A 207 13.28 -10.36 17.90
CA SER A 207 12.63 -11.52 18.51
C SER A 207 11.19 -11.70 17.99
N THR A 208 10.43 -10.60 17.89
CA THR A 208 9.08 -10.59 17.31
C THR A 208 9.11 -10.95 15.82
N ILE A 209 10.11 -10.49 15.06
CA ILE A 209 10.31 -10.90 13.65
C ILE A 209 10.48 -12.42 13.54
N LYS A 210 11.35 -13.02 14.36
CA LYS A 210 11.53 -14.49 14.38
C LYS A 210 10.23 -15.21 14.73
N ALA A 211 9.44 -14.64 15.63
CA ALA A 211 8.16 -15.19 16.02
C ALA A 211 7.11 -15.09 14.89
N CYS A 212 7.04 -13.97 14.15
CA CYS A 212 6.20 -13.84 12.95
C CYS A 212 6.56 -14.87 11.88
N ILE A 213 7.85 -15.13 11.65
CA ILE A 213 8.32 -16.15 10.71
C ILE A 213 7.87 -17.55 11.14
N LYS A 214 8.01 -17.87 12.45
CA LYS A 214 7.54 -19.14 13.02
C LYS A 214 6.04 -19.34 12.81
N ASP A 215 5.25 -18.29 12.97
CA ASP A 215 3.80 -18.30 12.81
C ASP A 215 3.34 -18.17 11.35
N ARG A 216 4.29 -18.09 10.41
CA ARG A 216 4.11 -17.96 8.95
C ARG A 216 3.28 -16.75 8.53
N ILE A 217 3.50 -15.63 9.20
CA ILE A 217 2.84 -14.37 8.88
C ILE A 217 3.66 -13.63 7.84
N ARG A 218 3.01 -13.27 6.73
CA ARG A 218 3.61 -12.42 5.68
C ARG A 218 3.33 -10.96 6.02
N VAL A 219 4.37 -10.12 6.03
CA VAL A 219 4.23 -8.70 6.36
C VAL A 219 4.50 -7.87 5.12
N ARG A 220 3.61 -6.91 4.83
CA ARG A 220 3.79 -5.88 3.81
C ARG A 220 3.73 -4.52 4.49
N ILE A 221 4.63 -3.62 4.15
CA ILE A 221 4.66 -2.27 4.72
C ILE A 221 4.55 -1.26 3.58
N ILE A 222 3.73 -0.23 3.79
CA ILE A 222 3.66 0.95 2.95
C ILE A 222 4.15 2.12 3.80
N GLY A 223 5.32 2.68 3.45
CA GLY A 223 5.85 3.88 4.08
C GLY A 223 5.34 5.14 3.37
N LEU A 224 4.95 6.18 4.10
CA LEU A 224 4.47 7.43 3.50
C LEU A 224 5.56 8.49 3.27
N ALA A 225 6.75 8.33 3.87
CA ALA A 225 7.79 9.35 3.81
C ALA A 225 9.12 8.79 3.29
N ALA A 226 9.74 7.88 4.04
CA ALA A 226 11.04 7.32 3.68
C ALA A 226 11.13 5.83 4.06
N GLN A 227 12.18 5.20 3.56
CA GLN A 227 12.45 3.79 3.82
C GLN A 227 13.17 3.62 5.16
N MET A 228 12.58 2.86 6.10
CA MET A 228 13.22 2.46 7.35
C MET A 228 13.92 1.10 7.19
N HIS A 229 15.16 1.00 7.66
CA HIS A 229 15.93 -0.24 7.60
C HIS A 229 15.21 -1.41 8.29
N ILE A 230 14.65 -1.18 9.48
CA ILE A 230 13.95 -2.23 10.23
C ILE A 230 12.68 -2.71 9.50
N CYS A 231 11.94 -1.82 8.86
CA CYS A 231 10.75 -2.17 8.07
C CYS A 231 11.13 -3.01 6.84
N ALA A 232 12.21 -2.63 6.15
CA ALA A 232 12.76 -3.41 5.04
C ALA A 232 13.19 -4.81 5.50
N GLU A 233 13.80 -4.91 6.68
CA GLU A 233 14.22 -6.18 7.25
C GLU A 233 13.03 -7.08 7.64
N ILE A 234 11.97 -6.52 8.23
CA ILE A 234 10.72 -7.23 8.55
C ILE A 234 10.12 -7.85 7.28
N CYS A 235 9.89 -7.04 6.25
CA CYS A 235 9.31 -7.49 4.98
C CYS A 235 10.19 -8.54 4.31
N ARG A 236 11.52 -8.32 4.27
CA ARG A 236 12.47 -9.27 3.69
C ARG A 236 12.42 -10.61 4.42
N LYS A 237 12.51 -10.61 5.74
CA LYS A 237 12.58 -11.84 6.54
C LYS A 237 11.26 -12.62 6.55
N THR A 238 10.11 -11.94 6.54
CA THR A 238 8.78 -12.58 6.57
C THR A 238 8.32 -13.09 5.21
N ASN A 239 8.97 -12.66 4.11
CA ASN A 239 8.59 -12.99 2.75
C ASN A 239 9.73 -13.68 1.97
N ASN A 240 10.41 -14.65 2.62
CA ASN A 240 11.47 -15.48 2.01
C ASN A 240 12.61 -14.68 1.34
N ASN A 241 13.06 -13.62 1.99
CA ASN A 241 14.10 -12.71 1.52
C ASN A 241 13.76 -11.89 0.25
N SER A 242 12.48 -11.79 -0.12
CA SER A 242 12.00 -10.88 -1.18
C SER A 242 11.95 -9.44 -0.65
N SER A 243 12.48 -8.48 -1.40
CA SER A 243 12.44 -7.04 -1.04
C SER A 243 11.16 -6.31 -1.46
N ASP A 244 10.31 -6.94 -2.28
CA ASP A 244 9.19 -6.28 -2.99
C ASP A 244 7.98 -5.93 -2.10
N TYR A 245 8.05 -6.24 -0.81
CA TYR A 245 6.95 -6.07 0.13
C TYR A 245 7.08 -4.83 1.01
N TYR A 246 8.08 -3.98 0.76
CA TYR A 246 8.16 -2.66 1.37
C TYR A 246 8.32 -1.57 0.32
N ASN A 247 7.24 -0.81 0.13
CA ASN A 247 7.19 0.28 -0.83
C ASN A 247 7.01 1.61 -0.09
N VAL A 248 7.59 2.67 -0.64
CA VAL A 248 7.37 4.04 -0.17
C VAL A 248 6.43 4.72 -1.16
N ALA A 249 5.35 5.31 -0.66
CA ALA A 249 4.42 6.06 -1.48
C ALA A 249 5.02 7.42 -1.85
N VAL A 250 5.02 7.74 -3.14
CA VAL A 250 5.59 9.01 -3.65
C VAL A 250 4.54 10.11 -3.75
N ASP A 251 3.35 9.76 -4.25
CA ASP A 251 2.24 10.69 -4.43
C ASP A 251 0.91 10.06 -3.96
N GLU A 252 -0.17 10.85 -3.97
CA GLU A 252 -1.51 10.37 -3.57
C GLU A 252 -2.03 9.24 -4.48
N VAL A 253 -1.65 9.24 -5.76
CA VAL A 253 -2.12 8.27 -6.77
C VAL A 253 -1.42 6.92 -6.60
N ASP A 254 -0.11 6.93 -6.42
CA ASP A 254 0.77 5.82 -6.10
C ASP A 254 0.38 5.23 -4.75
N TYR A 255 0.16 6.07 -3.72
CA TYR A 255 -0.33 5.58 -2.43
C TYR A 255 -1.63 4.78 -2.57
N ARG A 256 -2.60 5.34 -3.30
CA ARG A 256 -3.86 4.65 -3.60
C ARG A 256 -3.62 3.37 -4.38
N GLN A 257 -2.72 3.37 -5.36
CA GLN A 257 -2.41 2.20 -6.17
C GLN A 257 -1.76 1.08 -5.34
N GLN A 258 -0.77 1.40 -4.51
CA GLN A 258 -0.12 0.46 -3.61
C GLN A 258 -1.12 -0.15 -2.61
N LEU A 259 -2.06 0.66 -2.11
CA LEU A 259 -3.12 0.17 -1.24
C LEU A 259 -4.07 -0.78 -1.99
N MET A 260 -4.45 -0.43 -3.22
CA MET A 260 -5.33 -1.27 -4.04
C MET A 260 -4.63 -2.56 -4.52
N GLU A 261 -3.32 -2.56 -4.69
CA GLU A 261 -2.56 -3.76 -5.07
C GLU A 261 -2.72 -4.90 -4.05
N ILE A 262 -2.89 -4.57 -2.77
CA ILE A 262 -3.14 -5.54 -1.69
C ILE A 262 -4.42 -6.35 -1.93
N THR A 263 -5.39 -5.82 -2.67
CA THR A 263 -6.61 -6.55 -3.03
C THR A 263 -6.32 -7.78 -3.86
N THR A 264 -5.20 -7.82 -4.59
CA THR A 264 -4.78 -9.01 -5.33
C THR A 264 -4.16 -10.04 -4.36
N PRO A 265 -4.68 -11.28 -4.31
CA PRO A 265 -4.12 -12.32 -3.44
C PRO A 265 -2.64 -12.60 -3.73
N PRO A 266 -1.82 -12.83 -2.69
CA PRO A 266 -0.42 -13.13 -2.88
C PRO A 266 -0.22 -14.48 -3.56
N VAL A 267 0.87 -14.58 -4.31
CA VAL A 267 1.29 -15.82 -4.96
C VAL A 267 1.84 -16.80 -3.91
N LEU A 268 1.48 -18.07 -4.06
CA LEU A 268 2.10 -19.18 -3.35
C LEU A 268 3.30 -19.64 -4.20
N ARG A 269 4.53 -19.36 -3.75
CA ARG A 269 5.75 -19.72 -4.48
C ARG A 269 6.07 -21.20 -4.23
N ALA A 270 6.53 -21.91 -5.25
CA ALA A 270 6.88 -23.33 -5.17
C ALA A 270 8.09 -23.62 -4.24
N THR A 271 8.89 -22.60 -3.91
CA THR A 271 9.98 -22.72 -2.93
C THR A 271 9.47 -22.83 -1.49
N ASP A 272 8.19 -22.53 -1.25
CA ASP A 272 7.55 -22.75 0.04
C ASP A 272 7.16 -24.23 0.19
N GLU A 273 8.12 -25.16 0.23
CA GLU A 273 7.84 -26.60 0.42
C GLU A 273 6.93 -26.85 1.65
N ALA A 274 7.08 -26.01 2.68
CA ALA A 274 6.27 -26.02 3.89
C ALA A 274 4.86 -25.43 3.72
N ALA A 275 4.67 -24.45 2.82
CA ALA A 275 3.34 -23.96 2.47
C ALA A 275 2.66 -24.92 1.49
N GLN A 276 3.40 -25.56 0.58
CA GLN A 276 2.88 -26.62 -0.28
C GLN A 276 2.47 -27.86 0.53
N LYS A 277 3.23 -28.32 1.52
CA LYS A 277 2.79 -29.41 2.41
C LYS A 277 1.56 -29.05 3.26
N ALA A 278 1.41 -27.78 3.66
CA ALA A 278 0.24 -27.31 4.40
C ALA A 278 -0.98 -27.01 3.49
N SER A 279 -0.71 -26.65 2.23
CA SER A 279 -1.67 -26.28 1.18
C SER A 279 -1.89 -27.41 0.16
N GLN A 280 -1.36 -28.61 0.42
CA GLN A 280 -1.60 -29.84 -0.34
C GLN A 280 -3.09 -30.21 -0.16
N ALA A 281 -3.93 -29.49 -0.89
CA ALA A 281 -5.36 -29.67 -1.05
C ALA A 281 -6.10 -29.97 0.25
N ALA A 282 -6.09 -29.02 1.20
CA ALA A 282 -7.07 -29.02 2.28
C ALA A 282 -8.46 -28.82 1.66
N LEU A 283 -9.14 -29.94 1.36
CA LEU A 283 -10.52 -29.96 0.89
C LEU A 283 -11.38 -29.38 2.02
N LEU A 284 -11.71 -28.10 1.92
CA LEU A 284 -12.55 -27.44 2.91
C LEU A 284 -14.02 -27.74 2.61
N MET A 285 -14.72 -28.28 3.61
CA MET A 285 -16.18 -28.37 3.55
C MET A 285 -16.78 -26.99 3.69
N MET A 286 -17.55 -26.55 2.69
CA MET A 286 -18.27 -25.29 2.69
C MET A 286 -19.77 -25.53 2.61
N GLY A 287 -20.56 -24.67 3.25
CA GLY A 287 -22.01 -24.70 3.18
C GLY A 287 -22.55 -23.66 2.20
N PHE A 288 -23.43 -24.08 1.30
CA PHE A 288 -24.22 -23.19 0.45
C PHE A 288 -25.63 -23.06 1.04
N PRO A 289 -25.89 -22.05 1.89
CA PRO A 289 -27.19 -21.90 2.55
C PRO A 289 -28.24 -21.37 1.56
N SER A 290 -29.50 -21.76 1.79
CA SER A 290 -30.63 -21.17 1.08
C SER A 290 -31.04 -19.85 1.75
N ARG A 291 -31.42 -18.87 0.93
CA ARG A 291 -32.01 -17.61 1.41
C ARG A 291 -33.43 -17.88 1.90
N MET A 292 -33.73 -17.48 3.13
CA MET A 292 -35.11 -17.52 3.63
C MET A 292 -35.96 -16.47 2.93
N LYS A 293 -37.21 -16.84 2.64
CA LYS A 293 -38.24 -15.86 2.26
C LYS A 293 -38.43 -14.90 3.44
N MET A 294 -38.79 -13.65 3.16
CA MET A 294 -39.10 -12.70 4.23
C MET A 294 -40.26 -13.23 5.06
N GLU A 295 -40.01 -13.45 6.34
CA GLU A 295 -41.03 -13.86 7.30
C GLU A 295 -41.82 -12.64 7.76
N GLU A 296 -43.14 -12.80 7.94
CA GLU A 296 -43.99 -11.71 8.46
C GLU A 296 -43.59 -11.29 9.88
N LYS A 297 -43.11 -12.26 10.68
CA LYS A 297 -42.63 -12.05 12.03
C LYS A 297 -41.10 -12.07 12.06
N PRO A 298 -40.44 -11.09 12.70
CA PRO A 298 -38.99 -11.11 12.82
C PRO A 298 -38.55 -12.24 13.76
N THR A 299 -37.54 -12.99 13.34
CA THR A 299 -36.92 -14.08 14.10
C THR A 299 -35.47 -13.74 14.45
N LEU A 300 -34.98 -14.24 15.58
CA LEU A 300 -33.63 -13.96 16.08
C LEU A 300 -32.56 -14.55 15.16
N CYS A 301 -31.52 -13.78 14.85
CA CYS A 301 -30.31 -14.30 14.21
C CYS A 301 -29.37 -14.93 15.24
N ALA A 302 -28.76 -16.06 14.89
CA ALA A 302 -27.81 -16.75 15.76
C ALA A 302 -26.45 -16.04 15.86
N CYS A 303 -26.19 -15.07 14.98
CA CYS A 303 -24.92 -14.33 14.94
C CYS A 303 -24.83 -13.26 16.03
N HIS A 304 -25.87 -12.43 16.15
CA HIS A 304 -25.86 -11.24 17.02
C HIS A 304 -27.01 -11.23 18.03
N GLY A 305 -27.96 -12.18 17.95
CA GLY A 305 -29.17 -12.12 18.76
C GLY A 305 -30.11 -10.97 18.37
N GLU A 306 -29.94 -10.38 17.19
CA GLU A 306 -30.80 -9.33 16.67
C GLU A 306 -32.00 -9.90 15.91
N LEU A 307 -33.14 -9.23 16.02
CA LEU A 307 -34.37 -9.58 15.30
C LEU A 307 -34.26 -9.15 13.83
N THR A 308 -34.27 -10.13 12.92
CA THR A 308 -34.28 -9.87 11.47
C THR A 308 -35.48 -10.54 10.80
N ARG A 309 -36.03 -9.94 9.75
CA ARG A 309 -37.14 -10.56 8.95
C ARG A 309 -36.67 -11.52 7.86
N GLY A 310 -35.37 -11.63 7.67
CA GLY A 310 -34.76 -12.51 6.66
C GLY A 310 -33.37 -12.95 7.07
N GLY A 311 -32.79 -13.84 6.28
CA GLY A 311 -31.45 -14.37 6.51
C GLY A 311 -31.19 -15.62 5.68
N TYR A 312 -30.17 -16.35 6.09
CA TYR A 312 -29.70 -17.58 5.46
C TYR A 312 -29.76 -18.72 6.48
N LEU A 313 -30.20 -19.90 6.04
CA LEU A 313 -30.20 -21.11 6.88
C LEU A 313 -28.95 -21.92 6.64
N CYS A 314 -28.18 -22.19 7.69
CA CYS A 314 -27.04 -23.10 7.62
C CYS A 314 -27.48 -24.45 7.04
N SER A 315 -26.74 -24.96 6.05
CA SER A 315 -27.04 -26.25 5.41
C SER A 315 -26.98 -27.42 6.38
N ARG A 316 -26.13 -27.34 7.42
CA ARG A 316 -25.86 -28.41 8.39
C ARG A 316 -26.76 -28.34 9.64
N CYS A 317 -26.69 -27.25 10.41
CA CYS A 317 -27.41 -27.12 11.68
C CYS A 317 -28.71 -26.31 11.61
N LYS A 318 -29.07 -25.78 10.43
CA LYS A 318 -30.25 -24.91 10.21
C LYS A 318 -30.28 -23.63 11.06
N ALA A 319 -29.18 -23.25 11.70
CA ALA A 319 -29.08 -21.96 12.37
C ALA A 319 -29.28 -20.80 11.38
N LYS A 320 -30.03 -19.78 11.81
CA LYS A 320 -30.29 -18.56 11.05
C LYS A 320 -29.12 -17.59 11.17
N VAL A 321 -28.56 -17.21 10.03
CA VAL A 321 -27.46 -16.23 9.91
C VAL A 321 -27.97 -15.00 9.15
N CYS A 322 -27.59 -13.80 9.59
CA CYS A 322 -28.11 -12.54 9.04
C CYS A 322 -27.47 -12.16 7.69
N GLY A 323 -26.19 -12.48 7.47
CA GLY A 323 -25.44 -12.12 6.26
C GLY A 323 -24.38 -13.17 5.90
N LEU A 324 -23.94 -13.12 4.65
CA LEU A 324 -22.88 -13.98 4.11
C LEU A 324 -21.82 -13.10 3.48
N PRO A 325 -20.56 -13.53 3.45
CA PRO A 325 -20.04 -14.80 3.97
C PRO A 325 -19.81 -14.76 5.49
N ALA A 326 -20.04 -15.89 6.16
CA ALA A 326 -19.90 -16.00 7.61
C ALA A 326 -19.58 -17.43 8.04
N THR A 327 -18.92 -17.58 9.19
CA THR A 327 -18.80 -18.88 9.89
C THR A 327 -20.06 -19.13 10.70
N CYS A 328 -20.65 -20.32 10.58
CA CYS A 328 -21.88 -20.63 11.29
C CYS A 328 -21.63 -20.78 12.80
N PRO A 329 -22.29 -19.97 13.67
CA PRO A 329 -22.01 -19.99 15.12
C PRO A 329 -22.44 -21.29 15.83
N GLY A 330 -23.26 -22.13 15.18
CA GLY A 330 -23.71 -23.39 15.77
C GLY A 330 -22.90 -24.63 15.37
N CYS A 331 -22.18 -24.60 14.24
CA CYS A 331 -21.48 -25.79 13.73
C CYS A 331 -20.15 -25.51 13.03
N ASP A 332 -19.67 -24.27 13.09
CA ASP A 332 -18.41 -23.76 12.52
C ASP A 332 -18.22 -23.96 11.02
N LEU A 333 -19.25 -24.38 10.30
CA LEU A 333 -19.22 -24.51 8.85
C LEU A 333 -19.15 -23.12 8.21
N THR A 334 -18.19 -22.91 7.32
CA THR A 334 -18.09 -21.69 6.50
C THR A 334 -19.25 -21.63 5.52
N LEU A 335 -20.10 -20.61 5.63
CA LEU A 335 -21.26 -20.40 4.78
C LEU A 335 -20.95 -19.35 3.72
N ILE A 336 -21.15 -19.72 2.45
CA ILE A 336 -20.86 -18.86 1.31
C ILE A 336 -21.91 -19.05 0.20
N LEU A 337 -22.01 -18.07 -0.70
CA LEU A 337 -22.78 -18.20 -1.93
C LEU A 337 -21.87 -18.59 -3.09
N SER A 338 -22.43 -19.23 -4.11
CA SER A 338 -21.73 -19.54 -5.36
C SER A 338 -21.15 -18.29 -6.03
N THR A 339 -21.83 -17.15 -5.92
CA THR A 339 -21.37 -15.86 -6.42
C THR A 339 -20.08 -15.37 -5.74
N HIS A 340 -19.82 -15.75 -4.49
CA HIS A 340 -18.59 -15.35 -3.79
C HIS A 340 -17.36 -16.08 -4.36
N LEU A 341 -17.51 -17.37 -4.67
CA LEU A 341 -16.47 -18.14 -5.35
C LEU A 341 -16.23 -17.65 -6.77
N ALA A 342 -17.32 -17.40 -7.52
CA ALA A 342 -17.25 -16.89 -8.88
C ALA A 342 -16.50 -15.55 -8.95
N ARG A 343 -16.77 -14.64 -8.01
CA ARG A 343 -16.01 -13.38 -7.91
C ARG A 343 -14.54 -13.63 -7.67
N SER A 344 -14.15 -14.53 -6.77
CA SER A 344 -12.73 -14.78 -6.48
C SER A 344 -11.97 -15.46 -7.65
N TYR A 345 -12.68 -16.03 -8.63
CA TYR A 345 -12.11 -16.81 -9.73
C TYR A 345 -11.26 -15.97 -10.70
N HIS A 346 -11.52 -14.66 -10.82
CA HIS A 346 -10.78 -13.79 -11.74
C HIS A 346 -9.29 -13.65 -11.36
N HIS A 347 -8.92 -13.91 -10.10
CA HIS A 347 -7.53 -13.92 -9.66
C HIS A 347 -6.76 -15.18 -10.13
N LEU A 348 -7.47 -16.29 -10.38
CA LEU A 348 -6.87 -17.56 -10.82
C LEU A 348 -6.60 -17.57 -12.32
N PHE A 349 -7.52 -16.96 -13.09
CA PHE A 349 -7.44 -16.89 -14.55
C PHE A 349 -7.49 -15.43 -14.98
N PRO A 350 -6.34 -14.72 -14.91
CA PRO A 350 -6.28 -13.34 -15.37
C PRO A 350 -6.56 -13.26 -16.87
N LEU A 351 -7.25 -12.19 -17.27
CA LEU A 351 -7.50 -11.91 -18.68
C LEU A 351 -6.20 -11.54 -19.40
N GLN A 352 -6.07 -11.92 -20.67
CA GLN A 352 -4.92 -11.52 -21.48
C GLN A 352 -4.93 -10.02 -21.74
N ASN A 353 -3.73 -9.42 -21.77
CA ASN A 353 -3.57 -8.03 -22.16
C ASN A 353 -3.86 -7.86 -23.65
N TRP A 354 -4.44 -6.73 -24.02
CA TRP A 354 -4.65 -6.38 -25.42
C TRP A 354 -3.31 -6.18 -26.13
N ALA A 355 -3.20 -6.70 -27.35
CA ALA A 355 -2.03 -6.45 -28.20
C ALA A 355 -2.13 -5.05 -28.81
N GLU A 356 -1.15 -4.20 -28.54
CA GLU A 356 -1.10 -2.87 -29.13
C GLU A 356 -0.83 -2.96 -30.64
N VAL A 357 -1.62 -2.20 -31.42
CA VAL A 357 -1.44 -2.05 -32.85
C VAL A 357 -1.31 -0.56 -33.16
N SER A 358 -0.33 -0.20 -33.98
CA SER A 358 -0.21 1.18 -34.45
C SER A 358 -1.41 1.55 -35.33
N TRP A 359 -1.77 2.83 -35.36
CA TRP A 359 -2.84 3.34 -36.21
C TRP A 359 -2.62 3.00 -37.70
N ASP A 360 -1.37 3.02 -38.17
CA ASP A 360 -1.03 2.62 -39.54
C ASP A 360 -1.33 1.14 -39.83
N ARG A 361 -1.15 0.27 -38.82
CA ARG A 361 -1.45 -1.16 -38.92
C ARG A 361 -2.95 -1.43 -38.80
N ALA A 362 -3.67 -0.64 -37.98
CA ALA A 362 -5.12 -0.70 -37.87
C ALA A 362 -5.79 -0.32 -39.20
N ARG A 363 -5.35 0.78 -39.84
CA ARG A 363 -5.89 1.26 -41.13
C ARG A 363 -5.65 0.30 -42.29
N LYS A 364 -4.58 -0.51 -42.26
CA LYS A 364 -4.26 -1.50 -43.30
C LYS A 364 -5.14 -2.76 -43.26
N LYS A 365 -5.92 -2.99 -42.21
CA LYS A 365 -6.79 -4.17 -42.07
C LYS A 365 -8.22 -3.95 -42.60
N ASP A 366 -8.59 -2.72 -42.92
CA ASP A 366 -9.91 -2.35 -43.46
C ASP A 366 -9.90 -2.17 -45.00
N CYS A 367 -8.90 -2.72 -45.70
CA CYS A 367 -8.84 -2.88 -47.15
C CYS A 367 -8.53 -4.35 -47.46
#